data_AF-W1VKG0-F1
#
_entry.id   AF-W1VKG0-F1
#
_cell.length_a   1.000
_cell.length_b   1.000
_cell.length_c   1.000
_cell.angle_alpha   90.00
_cell.angle_beta   90.00
_cell.angle_gamma   90.00
#
_symmetry.space_group_name_H-M   'P 1'
#
loop_
_entity.id
_entity.type
_entity.pdbx_description
1 polymer ?
#
loop_
_entity_poly.entity_id
_entity_poly.type
_entity_poly.pdbx_seq_one_letter_code
_entity_poly.pdbx_strand_id
1 'polypeptide(L)'
;MTSPSTDKPRVSDDEIIDSISTQYDFGWHDSDEAGANAKRGLDEQVVREISAIKGEPEWMLAKRLKAYEIFERKPMPTWGVDLSELDMDSVKYYVRSTDKPASSWDDLPDDIRSTYDRIGIPEAERER
;
A
#
# COMPACT_ATOMS: atom_id res chain seq x y z
N MET A 1 -42.45 38.22 14.45
CA MET A 1 -41.55 37.58 13.48
C MET A 1 -40.73 36.57 14.26
N THR A 2 -41.06 35.30 14.14
CA THR A 2 -40.42 34.21 14.89
C THR A 2 -39.87 33.24 13.87
N SER A 3 -38.55 33.24 13.69
CA SER A 3 -37.87 32.30 12.80
C SER A 3 -37.88 30.90 13.43
N PRO A 4 -38.10 29.82 12.65
CA PRO A 4 -38.01 28.47 13.18
C PRO A 4 -36.53 28.07 13.27
N SER A 5 -36.05 27.83 14.50
CA SER A 5 -34.77 27.17 14.74
C SER A 5 -34.89 25.72 14.32
N THR A 6 -34.19 25.32 13.27
CA THR A 6 -34.05 23.89 12.91
C THR A 6 -32.89 23.33 13.71
N ASP A 7 -33.17 22.86 14.92
CA ASP A 7 -32.23 22.09 15.72
C ASP A 7 -32.30 20.63 15.26
N LYS A 8 -31.40 20.24 14.34
CA LYS A 8 -31.14 18.81 14.09
C LYS A 8 -30.00 18.40 15.02
N PRO A 9 -30.16 17.33 15.82
CA PRO A 9 -29.09 16.85 16.68
C PRO A 9 -27.88 16.48 15.82
N ARG A 10 -26.71 17.00 16.20
CA ARG A 10 -25.42 16.54 15.65
C ARG A 10 -25.15 15.15 16.21
N VAL A 11 -25.12 14.17 15.32
CA VAL A 11 -24.68 12.79 15.60
C VAL A 11 -23.25 12.85 16.16
N SER A 12 -22.95 12.04 17.18
CA SER A 12 -21.63 12.04 17.81
C SER A 12 -20.58 11.39 16.90
N ASP A 13 -19.31 11.76 17.05
CA ASP A 13 -18.22 11.18 16.25
C ASP A 13 -18.10 9.66 16.45
N ASP A 14 -18.43 9.16 17.65
CA ASP A 14 -18.47 7.72 17.95
C ASP A 14 -19.58 6.99 17.19
N GLU A 15 -20.79 7.58 17.10
CA GLU A 15 -21.90 7.03 16.31
C GLU A 15 -21.58 7.06 14.80
N ILE A 16 -20.85 8.08 14.35
CA ILE A 16 -20.36 8.17 12.97
C ILE A 16 -19.32 7.07 12.71
N ILE A 17 -18.36 6.87 13.61
CA ILE A 17 -17.33 5.82 13.47
C ILE A 17 -17.98 4.42 13.50
N ASP A 18 -18.92 4.15 14.40
CA ASP A 18 -19.65 2.88 14.44
C ASP A 18 -20.46 2.66 13.16
N SER A 19 -21.07 3.72 12.60
CA SER A 19 -21.79 3.63 11.32
C SER A 19 -20.88 3.39 10.11
N ILE A 20 -19.60 3.76 10.20
CA ILE A 20 -18.58 3.50 9.17
C ILE A 20 -17.89 2.16 9.40
N SER A 21 -17.89 1.66 10.64
CA SER A 21 -17.36 0.33 11.01
C SER A 21 -18.15 -0.83 10.40
N THR A 22 -19.17 -0.53 9.58
CA THR A 22 -19.88 -1.47 8.73
C THR A 22 -18.87 -2.41 8.07
N GLN A 23 -18.96 -3.67 8.49
CA GLN A 23 -18.31 -4.80 7.88
C GLN A 23 -18.44 -4.68 6.36
N TYR A 24 -17.37 -5.01 5.63
CA TYR A 24 -17.37 -4.96 4.19
C TYR A 24 -18.45 -5.92 3.64
N ASP A 25 -19.65 -5.39 3.37
CA ASP A 25 -20.87 -6.14 3.04
C ASP A 25 -20.71 -7.06 1.82
N PHE A 26 -19.73 -6.72 0.98
CA PHE A 26 -19.41 -7.44 -0.22
C PHE A 26 -18.52 -8.67 0.05
N GLY A 27 -17.72 -8.70 1.13
CA GLY A 27 -16.97 -9.89 1.60
C GLY A 27 -15.78 -10.37 0.73
N TRP A 28 -15.50 -9.70 -0.39
CA TRP A 28 -14.39 -10.01 -1.30
C TRP A 28 -13.05 -9.61 -0.68
N HIS A 29 -12.04 -10.44 -0.89
CA HIS A 29 -10.66 -10.18 -0.55
C HIS A 29 -9.81 -10.91 -1.59
N ASP A 30 -8.79 -10.23 -2.10
CA ASP A 30 -7.78 -10.88 -2.92
C ASP A 30 -6.69 -11.46 -2.00
N SER A 31 -5.98 -12.48 -2.48
CA SER A 31 -4.97 -13.16 -1.65
C SER A 31 -3.80 -12.23 -1.30
N ASP A 32 -3.28 -12.32 -0.07
CA ASP A 32 -2.06 -11.62 0.35
C ASP A 32 -0.80 -12.49 0.17
N GLU A 33 -0.80 -13.46 -0.74
CA GLU A 33 0.33 -14.39 -0.87
C GLU A 33 1.65 -13.68 -1.21
N ALA A 34 1.60 -12.68 -2.09
CA ALA A 34 2.76 -11.87 -2.45
C ALA A 34 3.29 -11.08 -1.24
N GLY A 35 2.39 -10.51 -0.44
CA GLY A 35 2.75 -9.82 0.80
C GLY A 35 3.29 -10.78 1.85
N ALA A 36 2.67 -11.95 2.03
CA ALA A 36 3.04 -12.94 3.02
C ALA A 36 4.49 -13.42 2.89
N ASN A 37 4.98 -13.56 1.65
CA ASN A 37 6.33 -14.02 1.36
C ASN A 37 7.39 -12.91 1.33
N ALA A 38 7.00 -11.64 1.41
CA ALA A 38 7.94 -10.53 1.34
C ALA A 38 8.82 -10.44 2.60
N LYS A 39 10.12 -10.20 2.38
CA LYS A 39 11.10 -10.03 3.46
C LYS A 39 10.76 -8.79 4.29
N ARG A 40 10.83 -8.94 5.61
CA ARG A 40 10.71 -7.84 6.58
C ARG A 40 12.08 -7.26 6.87
N GLY A 41 12.08 -5.98 7.23
CA GLY A 41 13.27 -5.22 7.55
C GLY A 41 13.99 -4.71 6.32
N LEU A 42 14.91 -3.78 6.55
CA LEU A 42 15.73 -3.17 5.52
C LEU A 42 17.19 -3.45 5.83
N ASP A 43 17.86 -4.13 4.91
CA ASP A 43 19.30 -4.31 4.96
C ASP A 43 19.92 -4.03 3.57
N GLU A 44 21.25 -4.01 3.51
CA GLU A 44 21.97 -3.80 2.25
C GLU A 44 21.57 -4.82 1.16
N GLN A 45 21.33 -6.07 1.56
CA GLN A 45 20.96 -7.14 0.65
C GLN A 45 19.57 -6.88 0.05
N VAL A 46 18.59 -6.46 0.84
CA VAL A 46 17.24 -6.06 0.39
C VAL A 46 17.35 -4.93 -0.63
N VAL A 47 18.19 -3.93 -0.37
CA VAL A 47 18.41 -2.81 -1.30
C VAL A 47 18.97 -3.31 -2.65
N ARG A 48 19.93 -4.22 -2.63
CA ARG A 48 20.52 -4.83 -3.83
C ARG A 48 19.49 -5.68 -4.59
N GLU A 49 18.72 -6.49 -3.88
CA GLU A 49 17.65 -7.32 -4.45
C GLU A 49 16.59 -6.46 -5.15
N ILE A 50 16.10 -5.40 -4.50
CA ILE A 50 15.13 -4.47 -5.10
C ILE A 50 15.69 -3.84 -6.38
N SER A 51 16.96 -3.44 -6.36
CA SER A 51 17.60 -2.82 -7.53
C SER A 51 17.73 -3.81 -8.70
N ALA A 52 18.10 -5.06 -8.40
CA ALA A 52 18.17 -6.14 -9.39
C ALA A 52 16.80 -6.48 -9.97
N ILE A 53 15.76 -6.61 -9.13
CA ILE A 53 14.38 -6.86 -9.55
C ILE A 53 13.87 -5.76 -10.49
N LYS A 54 14.26 -4.51 -10.23
CA LYS A 54 13.89 -3.35 -11.04
C LYS A 54 14.77 -3.13 -12.28
N GLY A 55 15.82 -3.94 -12.47
CA GLY A 55 16.76 -3.78 -13.59
C GLY A 55 17.42 -2.40 -13.60
N GLU A 56 17.75 -1.86 -12.44
CA GLU A 56 18.28 -0.51 -12.33
C GLU A 56 19.75 -0.42 -12.79
N PRO A 57 20.18 0.71 -13.37
CA PRO A 57 21.58 0.94 -13.70
C PRO A 57 22.44 1.08 -12.43
N GLU A 58 23.74 0.80 -12.54
CA GLU A 58 24.67 0.78 -11.39
C GLU A 58 24.66 2.08 -10.57
N TRP A 59 24.55 3.23 -11.21
CA TRP A 59 24.51 4.52 -10.51
C TRP A 59 23.28 4.69 -9.60
N MET A 60 22.16 4.04 -9.93
CA MET A 60 20.97 4.02 -9.09
C MET A 60 21.17 3.12 -7.87
N LEU A 61 21.75 1.93 -8.06
CA LEU A 61 22.12 1.06 -6.95
C LEU A 61 23.06 1.80 -5.97
N ALA A 62 24.09 2.46 -6.48
CA ALA A 62 25.01 3.24 -5.65
C ALA A 62 24.30 4.35 -4.85
N LYS A 63 23.32 5.04 -5.45
CA LYS A 63 22.49 6.03 -4.75
C LYS A 63 21.64 5.40 -3.65
N ARG A 64 21.02 4.24 -3.91
CA ARG A 64 20.21 3.54 -2.92
C ARG A 64 21.04 3.07 -1.73
N LEU A 65 22.21 2.48 -1.99
CA LEU A 65 23.14 2.03 -0.95
C LEU A 65 23.59 3.20 -0.06
N LYS A 66 23.94 4.34 -0.68
CA LYS A 66 24.26 5.57 0.07
C LYS A 66 23.09 6.08 0.91
N ALA A 67 21.86 5.98 0.40
CA ALA A 67 20.67 6.38 1.15
C ALA A 67 20.43 5.46 2.35
N TYR A 68 20.62 4.15 2.19
CA TYR A 68 20.55 3.17 3.28
C TYR A 68 21.60 3.43 4.36
N GLU A 69 22.85 3.69 3.99
CA GLU A 69 23.90 4.07 4.95
C GLU A 69 23.55 5.33 5.75
N ILE A 70 22.95 6.33 5.09
CA ILE A 70 22.47 7.54 5.76
C ILE A 70 21.31 7.20 6.70
N PHE A 71 20.37 6.37 6.26
CA PHE A 71 19.22 5.94 7.06
C PHE A 71 19.65 5.26 8.36
N GLU A 72 20.57 4.28 8.30
CA GLU A 72 21.07 3.59 9.51
C GLU A 72 21.78 4.53 10.49
N ARG A 73 22.41 5.58 9.98
CA ARG A 73 23.09 6.59 10.81
C ARG A 73 22.15 7.62 11.41
N LYS A 74 20.91 7.73 10.94
CA LYS A 74 19.95 8.72 11.45
C LYS A 74 19.24 8.14 12.67
N PRO A 75 19.28 8.82 13.83
CA PRO A 75 18.46 8.40 14.96
C PRO A 75 16.97 8.62 14.63
N MET A 76 16.11 7.88 15.32
CA MET A 76 14.66 8.12 15.25
C MET A 76 14.36 9.58 15.59
N PRO A 77 13.50 10.26 14.81
CA PRO A 77 13.16 11.65 15.07
C PRO A 77 12.36 11.77 16.37
N THR A 78 12.64 12.83 17.13
CA THR A 78 12.00 13.09 18.44
C THR A 78 10.90 14.16 18.36
N TRP A 79 10.49 14.52 17.15
CA TRP A 79 9.49 15.56 16.89
C TRP A 79 8.31 14.93 16.14
N GLY A 80 7.10 15.44 16.38
CA GLY A 80 5.88 14.92 15.78
C GLY A 80 5.15 13.92 16.68
N VAL A 81 4.59 12.88 16.06
CA VAL A 81 3.93 11.77 16.79
C VAL A 81 4.97 10.93 17.53
N ASP A 82 4.54 10.23 18.58
CA ASP A 82 5.41 9.28 19.26
C ASP A 82 5.72 8.08 18.34
N LEU A 83 7.00 7.75 18.22
CA LEU A 83 7.52 6.65 17.41
C LEU A 83 8.18 5.57 18.28
N SER A 84 8.02 5.64 19.60
CA SER A 84 8.62 4.67 20.54
C SER A 84 8.20 3.22 20.28
N GLU A 85 7.00 3.02 19.75
CA GLU A 85 6.45 1.71 19.38
C GLU A 85 6.74 1.30 17.92
N LEU A 86 7.35 2.18 17.12
CA LEU A 86 7.61 1.90 15.70
C LEU A 86 8.81 0.96 15.53
N ASP A 87 8.52 -0.29 15.20
CA ASP A 87 9.52 -1.28 14.78
C ASP A 87 9.73 -1.24 13.25
N MET A 88 10.81 -0.59 12.81
CA MET A 88 11.18 -0.50 11.39
C MET A 88 11.63 -1.83 10.79
N ASP A 89 12.07 -2.79 11.61
CA ASP A 89 12.50 -4.11 11.16
C ASP A 89 11.29 -5.01 10.86
N SER A 90 10.11 -4.68 11.41
CA SER A 90 8.87 -5.35 11.07
C SER A 90 8.31 -4.97 9.69
N VAL A 91 8.75 -3.84 9.11
CA VAL A 91 8.17 -3.29 7.88
C VAL A 91 8.59 -4.11 6.65
N LYS A 92 7.64 -4.36 5.74
CA LYS A 92 7.92 -4.92 4.41
C LYS A 92 8.19 -3.77 3.44
N TYR A 93 9.45 -3.51 3.11
CA TYR A 93 9.84 -2.37 2.28
C TYR A 93 9.55 -2.56 0.79
N TYR A 94 9.40 -3.81 0.36
CA TYR A 94 9.10 -4.14 -1.02
C TYR A 94 8.23 -5.38 -1.09
N VAL A 95 7.09 -5.25 -1.77
CA VAL A 95 6.18 -6.35 -2.11
C VAL A 95 5.93 -6.25 -3.61
N ARG A 96 5.96 -7.39 -4.30
CA ARG A 96 5.70 -7.47 -5.72
C ARG A 96 4.68 -8.59 -5.98
N SER A 97 3.52 -8.23 -6.49
CA SER A 97 2.45 -9.21 -6.79
C SER A 97 2.67 -9.95 -8.11
N THR A 98 3.39 -9.37 -9.08
CA THR A 98 3.62 -9.98 -10.39
C THR A 98 5.03 -9.73 -10.91
N ASP A 99 5.65 -10.74 -11.54
CA ASP A 99 7.03 -10.69 -12.06
C ASP A 99 7.20 -9.83 -13.31
N LYS A 100 6.12 -9.45 -13.98
CA LYS A 100 6.15 -8.63 -15.20
C LYS A 100 5.00 -7.63 -15.21
N PRO A 101 5.24 -6.38 -15.63
CA PRO A 101 4.13 -5.51 -16.00
C PRO A 101 3.38 -6.16 -17.17
N ALA A 102 2.07 -6.34 -17.02
CA ALA A 102 1.21 -6.76 -18.11
C ALA A 102 1.13 -5.61 -19.12
N SER A 103 1.42 -5.92 -20.40
CA SER A 103 1.37 -4.93 -21.47
C SER A 103 0.05 -4.99 -22.24
N SER A 104 -0.76 -6.00 -21.96
CA SER A 104 -2.08 -6.23 -22.54
C SER A 104 -2.99 -6.91 -21.52
N TRP A 105 -4.30 -6.86 -21.76
CA TRP A 105 -5.29 -7.54 -20.94
C TRP A 105 -5.07 -9.06 -20.83
N ASP A 106 -4.57 -9.69 -21.90
CA ASP A 106 -4.30 -11.12 -21.95
C ASP A 106 -3.09 -11.52 -21.08
N ASP A 107 -2.17 -10.58 -20.83
CA ASP A 107 -1.00 -10.80 -19.97
C ASP A 107 -1.30 -10.67 -18.47
N LEU A 108 -2.51 -10.22 -18.10
CA LEU A 108 -2.90 -10.09 -16.70
C LEU A 108 -3.13 -11.47 -16.07
N PRO A 109 -2.64 -11.70 -14.84
CA PRO A 109 -3.02 -12.87 -14.05
C PRO A 109 -4.54 -12.99 -13.84
N ASP A 110 -5.03 -14.23 -13.71
CA ASP A 110 -6.46 -14.55 -13.61
C ASP A 110 -7.16 -13.90 -12.41
N ASP A 111 -6.47 -13.82 -11.28
CA ASP A 111 -6.95 -13.15 -10.07
C ASP A 111 -7.22 -11.67 -10.32
N ILE A 112 -6.28 -10.96 -10.97
CA ILE A 112 -6.42 -9.54 -11.31
C ILE A 112 -7.56 -9.31 -12.32
N ARG A 113 -7.66 -10.15 -13.36
CA ARG A 113 -8.77 -10.08 -14.33
C ARG A 113 -10.13 -10.24 -13.65
N SER A 114 -10.24 -11.22 -12.74
CA SER A 114 -11.48 -11.48 -11.99
C SER A 114 -11.90 -10.30 -11.12
N THR A 115 -10.94 -9.59 -10.54
CA THR A 115 -11.18 -8.37 -9.77
C THR A 115 -11.65 -7.24 -10.67
N TYR A 116 -11.08 -7.11 -11.88
CA TYR A 116 -11.46 -6.06 -12.82
C TYR A 116 -12.85 -6.26 -13.41
N ASP A 117 -13.25 -7.51 -13.69
CA ASP A 117 -14.62 -7.86 -14.09
C ASP A 117 -15.64 -7.49 -13.01
N ARG A 118 -15.30 -7.78 -11.76
CA ARG A 118 -16.13 -7.56 -10.58
C ARG A 118 -16.36 -6.09 -10.25
N ILE A 119 -15.35 -5.25 -10.44
CA ILE A 119 -15.47 -3.78 -10.27
C ILE A 119 -16.07 -3.09 -11.51
N GLY A 120 -16.35 -3.84 -12.59
CA GLY A 120 -17.06 -3.34 -13.76
C GLY A 120 -16.24 -2.42 -14.66
N ILE A 121 -14.94 -2.69 -14.86
CA ILE A 121 -14.10 -1.87 -15.75
C ILE A 121 -14.65 -1.93 -17.20
N PRO A 122 -14.87 -0.76 -17.86
CA PRO A 122 -15.39 -0.69 -19.23
C PRO A 122 -14.55 -1.46 -20.25
N GLU A 123 -15.18 -2.07 -21.26
CA GLU A 123 -14.49 -2.86 -22.29
C GLU A 123 -13.41 -2.07 -23.06
N ALA A 124 -13.57 -0.75 -23.20
CA ALA A 124 -12.58 0.10 -23.86
C ALA A 124 -11.21 0.14 -23.15
N GLU A 125 -11.15 -0.14 -21.85
CA GLU A 125 -9.89 -0.27 -21.11
C GLU A 125 -9.28 -1.68 -21.24
N ARG A 126 -10.02 -2.66 -21.77
CA ARG A 126 -9.55 -4.04 -22.04
C ARG A 126 -8.86 -4.16 -23.40
N GLU A 127 -9.25 -3.32 -24.35
CA GLU A 127 -8.73 -3.32 -25.74
C GLU A 127 -7.48 -2.44 -25.94
N ARG A 128 -6.96 -1.81 -24.89
CA ARG A 128 -5.71 -1.03 -24.91
C ARG A 128 -4.48 -1.89 -24.71
#